data_AF-E4RRZ3-F1
#
_entry.id   AF-E4RRZ3-F1
#
_cell.length_a   1.000
_cell.length_b   1.000
_cell.length_c   1.000
_cell.angle_alpha   90.00
_cell.angle_beta   90.00
_cell.angle_gamma   90.00
#
_symmetry.space_group_name_H-M   'P 1'
#
loop_
_entity.id
_entity.type
_entity.pdbx_description
1 polymer ?
#
loop_
_entity_poly.entity_id
_entity_poly.type
_entity_poly.pdbx_seq_one_letter_code
_entity_poly.pdbx_strand_id
1 'polypeptide(L)'
;MTIDEYLSQFKEEISLDEYFTLEEIRFKKKKNFGSSDWVELIKSQELKCYYCNTDLRLIQQLIMAKVIMPRKRGNYGYSGLHFELDHKNFNVNDNSPSNLVASCYFCNNDRSNLISDVIYKNYLGKARRSAFQELFDSLNFEQRDSIRHHLKGQN
;
A
#
# COMPACT_ATOMS: atom_id res chain seq x y z
N MET A 1 5.87 18.79 8.32
CA MET A 1 6.24 17.70 7.41
C MET A 1 5.97 18.08 5.97
N THR A 2 7.02 18.44 5.25
CA THR A 2 7.05 18.55 3.78
C THR A 2 7.01 17.14 3.17
N ILE A 3 6.88 17.06 1.84
CA ILE A 3 6.98 15.77 1.14
C ILE A 3 8.39 15.21 1.28
N ASP A 4 9.43 16.06 1.18
CA ASP A 4 10.82 15.61 1.31
C ASP A 4 11.12 15.07 2.73
N GLU A 5 10.60 15.71 3.77
CA GLU A 5 10.69 15.23 5.16
C GLU A 5 9.92 13.91 5.38
N TYR A 6 8.89 13.65 4.57
CA TYR A 6 8.18 12.37 4.61
C TYR A 6 8.97 11.27 3.89
N LEU A 7 9.44 11.54 2.67
CA LEU A 7 10.18 10.57 1.87
C LEU A 7 11.54 10.22 2.49
N SER A 8 12.17 11.14 3.22
CA SER A 8 13.45 10.88 3.91
C SER A 8 13.35 9.77 4.96
N GLN A 9 12.16 9.51 5.52
CA GLN A 9 11.93 8.41 6.46
C GLN A 9 12.01 7.04 5.77
N PHE A 10 11.85 6.99 4.44
CA PHE A 10 11.86 5.77 3.64
C PHE A 10 13.13 5.64 2.78
N LYS A 11 14.21 6.33 3.15
CA LYS A 11 15.46 6.33 2.38
C LYS A 11 16.14 4.96 2.34
N GLU A 12 15.93 4.12 3.36
CA GLU A 12 16.58 2.83 3.49
C GLU A 12 15.77 1.71 2.85
N GLU A 13 16.46 0.91 2.04
CA GLU A 13 15.95 -0.34 1.51
C GLU A 13 16.24 -1.47 2.51
N ILE A 14 15.25 -2.33 2.72
CA ILE A 14 15.27 -3.45 3.67
C ILE A 14 14.81 -4.73 2.98
N SER A 15 15.08 -5.88 3.61
CA SER A 15 14.58 -7.18 3.16
C SER A 15 13.07 -7.29 3.37
N LEU A 16 12.43 -8.26 2.69
CA LEU A 16 11.01 -8.54 2.90
C LEU A 16 10.71 -9.03 4.33
N ASP A 17 11.60 -9.84 4.92
CA ASP A 17 11.43 -10.33 6.29
C ASP A 17 11.46 -9.19 7.31
N GLU A 18 12.37 -8.23 7.12
CA GLU A 18 12.42 -7.03 7.95
C GLU A 18 11.19 -6.15 7.73
N TYR A 19 10.73 -6.00 6.48
CA TYR A 19 9.49 -5.28 6.17
C TYR A 19 8.29 -5.87 6.89
N PHE A 20 8.10 -7.19 6.85
CA PHE A 20 6.99 -7.84 7.55
C PHE A 20 7.07 -7.63 9.06
N THR A 21 8.27 -7.74 9.64
CA THR A 21 8.49 -7.45 11.07
C THR A 21 8.07 -6.01 11.42
N LEU A 22 8.45 -5.04 10.59
CA LEU A 22 8.10 -3.64 10.81
C LEU A 22 6.61 -3.35 10.56
N GLU A 23 5.96 -4.07 9.63
CA GLU A 23 4.51 -3.98 9.40
C GLU A 23 3.71 -4.52 10.58
N GLU A 24 4.17 -5.60 11.24
CA GLU A 24 3.53 -6.08 12.48
C GLU A 24 3.58 -5.02 13.57
N ILE A 25 4.70 -4.32 13.71
CA ILE A 25 4.88 -3.22 14.69
C ILE A 25 4.00 -2.02 14.32
N ARG A 26 3.93 -1.66 13.02
CA ARG A 26 3.15 -0.53 12.53
C ARG A 26 1.64 -0.76 12.70
N PHE A 27 1.17 -1.99 12.50
CA PHE A 27 -0.25 -2.27 12.41
C PHE A 27 -0.95 -2.19 13.76
N LYS A 28 -1.91 -1.25 13.87
CA LYS A 28 -2.78 -1.15 15.04
C LYS A 28 -3.90 -2.17 14.94
N LYS A 29 -3.87 -3.17 15.84
CA LYS A 29 -4.89 -4.22 15.97
C LYS A 29 -6.32 -3.69 15.86
N LYS A 30 -7.17 -4.43 15.16
CA LYS A 30 -8.62 -4.21 15.06
C LYS A 30 -9.37 -5.32 15.80
N LYS A 31 -10.68 -5.13 16.02
CA LYS A 31 -11.54 -6.17 16.59
C LYS A 31 -11.48 -7.40 15.67
N ASN A 32 -11.01 -8.52 16.21
CA ASN A 32 -10.86 -9.81 15.53
C ASN A 32 -9.90 -9.82 14.32
N PHE A 33 -8.97 -8.86 14.22
CA PHE A 33 -7.93 -8.84 13.18
C PHE A 33 -6.64 -8.21 13.73
N GLY A 34 -5.62 -9.05 13.92
CA GLY A 34 -4.33 -8.73 14.53
C GLY A 34 -3.27 -8.26 13.54
N SER A 35 -2.09 -7.90 14.07
CA SER A 35 -0.90 -7.56 13.29
C SER A 35 -0.35 -8.76 12.51
N SER A 36 -0.39 -9.97 13.08
CA SER A 36 -0.04 -11.20 12.38
C SER A 36 -0.99 -11.46 11.21
N ASP A 37 -2.30 -11.29 11.40
CA ASP A 37 -3.30 -11.47 10.34
C ASP A 37 -3.09 -10.45 9.21
N TRP A 38 -2.68 -9.22 9.55
CA TRP A 38 -2.32 -8.20 8.57
C TRP A 38 -1.14 -8.62 7.70
N VAL A 39 -0.07 -9.13 8.30
CA VAL A 39 1.11 -9.59 7.56
C VAL A 39 0.79 -10.81 6.71
N GLU A 40 0.04 -11.77 7.23
CA GLU A 40 -0.41 -12.93 6.45
C GLU A 40 -1.32 -12.52 5.28
N LEU A 41 -2.18 -11.52 5.47
CA LEU A 41 -2.98 -10.95 4.38
C LEU A 41 -2.08 -10.36 3.29
N ILE A 42 -1.09 -9.55 3.64
CA ILE A 42 -0.15 -8.98 2.66
C ILE A 42 0.62 -10.09 1.91
N LYS A 43 1.12 -11.11 2.63
CA LYS A 43 1.82 -12.25 2.04
C LYS A 43 0.92 -13.04 1.09
N SER A 44 -0.33 -13.32 1.48
CA SER A 44 -1.30 -14.02 0.64
C SER A 44 -1.66 -13.26 -0.65
N GLN A 45 -1.48 -11.94 -0.64
CA GLN A 45 -1.62 -11.08 -1.80
C GLN A 45 -0.30 -10.84 -2.56
N GLU A 46 0.78 -11.54 -2.20
CA GLU A 46 2.10 -11.45 -2.85
C GLU A 46 2.64 -10.02 -2.95
N LEU A 47 2.47 -9.22 -1.90
CA LEU A 47 2.82 -7.78 -1.89
C LEU A 47 2.15 -6.95 -3.00
N LYS A 48 1.00 -7.40 -3.53
CA LYS A 48 0.24 -6.66 -4.54
C LYS A 48 -1.03 -6.07 -3.95
N CYS A 49 -1.41 -4.89 -4.44
CA CYS A 49 -2.70 -4.30 -4.12
C CYS A 49 -3.84 -5.19 -4.63
N TYR A 50 -4.84 -5.47 -3.79
CA TYR A 50 -6.00 -6.29 -4.19
C TYR A 50 -6.74 -5.78 -5.43
N TYR A 51 -6.84 -4.47 -5.60
CA TYR A 51 -7.62 -3.83 -6.67
C TYR A 51 -6.86 -3.69 -7.98
N CYS A 52 -5.66 -3.11 -7.96
CA CYS A 52 -4.89 -2.88 -9.19
C CYS A 52 -3.84 -3.97 -9.45
N ASN A 53 -3.62 -4.90 -8.52
CA ASN A 53 -2.61 -5.95 -8.65
C ASN A 53 -1.18 -5.43 -8.88
N THR A 54 -0.91 -4.17 -8.53
CA THR A 54 0.43 -3.58 -8.61
C THR A 54 1.19 -3.92 -7.34
N ASP A 55 2.45 -4.34 -7.52
CA ASP A 55 3.40 -4.60 -6.45
C ASP A 55 3.70 -3.32 -5.64
N LEU A 56 3.73 -3.40 -4.32
CA LEU A 56 4.02 -2.25 -3.47
C LEU A 56 5.39 -1.65 -3.74
N ARG A 57 6.39 -2.47 -4.06
CA ARG A 57 7.76 -2.02 -4.36
C ARG A 57 7.79 -1.11 -5.57
N LEU A 58 6.99 -1.44 -6.60
CA LEU A 58 6.79 -0.60 -7.78
C LEU A 58 6.20 0.76 -7.38
N ILE A 59 5.12 0.75 -6.58
CA ILE A 59 4.46 1.97 -6.11
C ILE A 59 5.44 2.84 -5.30
N GLN A 60 6.23 2.22 -4.43
CA GLN A 60 7.25 2.93 -3.65
C GLN A 60 8.30 3.57 -4.56
N GLN A 61 8.80 2.86 -5.58
CA GLN A 61 9.76 3.43 -6.52
C GLN A 61 9.18 4.65 -7.27
N LEU A 62 7.95 4.56 -7.77
CA LEU A 62 7.29 5.69 -8.43
C LEU A 62 7.12 6.91 -7.49
N ILE A 63 6.78 6.67 -6.22
CA ILE A 63 6.66 7.74 -5.21
C ILE A 63 8.02 8.35 -4.87
N MET A 64 9.03 7.52 -4.65
CA MET A 64 10.38 7.98 -4.32
C MET A 64 11.00 8.79 -5.47
N ALA A 65 10.68 8.44 -6.71
CA ALA A 65 11.04 9.19 -7.90
C ALA A 65 10.15 10.42 -8.18
N LYS A 66 9.13 10.68 -7.33
CA LYS A 66 8.15 11.77 -7.47
C LYS A 66 7.38 11.76 -8.81
N VAL A 67 7.23 10.58 -9.41
CA VAL A 67 6.45 10.36 -10.64
C VAL A 67 4.96 10.35 -10.31
N ILE A 68 4.63 9.72 -9.18
CA ILE A 68 3.34 9.86 -8.51
C ILE A 68 3.59 10.42 -7.11
N MET A 69 2.63 11.15 -6.56
CA MET A 69 2.81 11.86 -5.30
C MET A 69 2.11 11.15 -4.15
N PRO A 70 2.73 11.08 -2.95
CA PRO A 70 2.02 10.66 -1.76
C PRO A 70 0.95 11.71 -1.41
N ARG A 71 -0.12 11.30 -0.72
CA ARG A 71 -1.23 12.20 -0.40
C ARG A 71 -1.17 12.66 1.05
N LYS A 72 -1.23 13.98 1.25
CA LYS A 72 -1.34 14.59 2.59
C LYS A 72 -2.70 14.25 3.22
N ARG A 73 -2.66 13.75 4.46
CA ARG A 73 -3.84 13.38 5.28
C ARG A 73 -4.07 14.41 6.38
N GLY A 74 -4.33 15.66 6.00
CA GLY A 74 -4.50 16.76 6.96
C GLY A 74 -3.28 16.90 7.87
N ASN A 75 -3.49 16.81 9.18
CA ASN A 75 -2.45 16.90 10.21
C ASN A 75 -1.76 15.56 10.52
N TYR A 76 -2.22 14.45 9.92
CA TYR A 76 -1.73 13.09 10.20
C TYR A 76 -0.53 12.66 9.33
N GLY A 77 0.05 13.57 8.55
CA GLY A 77 1.17 13.27 7.66
C GLY A 77 0.74 12.89 6.24
N TYR A 78 1.43 11.92 5.63
CA TYR A 78 1.19 11.46 4.25
C TYR A 78 0.92 9.95 4.19
N SER A 79 0.13 9.53 3.19
CA SER A 79 -0.08 8.13 2.80
C SER A 79 0.44 7.88 1.38
N GLY A 80 0.74 6.62 1.06
CA GLY A 80 1.09 6.18 -0.29
C GLY A 80 2.15 5.08 -0.33
N LEU A 81 3.05 5.06 0.65
CA LEU A 81 4.20 4.13 0.69
C LEU A 81 3.89 2.79 1.40
N HIS A 82 2.70 2.64 1.98
CA HIS A 82 2.25 1.42 2.64
C HIS A 82 0.91 0.96 2.07
N PHE A 83 0.60 -0.31 2.23
CA PHE A 83 -0.78 -0.77 2.10
C PHE A 83 -1.66 -0.26 3.25
N GLU A 84 -2.92 -0.06 2.92
CA GLU A 84 -4.01 0.20 3.85
C GLU A 84 -4.96 -0.99 3.87
N LEU A 85 -5.47 -1.30 5.06
CA LEU A 85 -6.55 -2.26 5.22
C LEU A 85 -7.85 -1.64 4.70
N ASP A 86 -8.52 -2.32 3.78
CA ASP A 86 -9.80 -1.91 3.22
C ASP A 86 -10.83 -3.05 3.33
N HIS A 87 -12.11 -2.69 3.31
CA HIS A 87 -13.25 -3.60 3.35
C HIS A 87 -13.90 -3.70 1.96
N LYS A 88 -14.01 -4.92 1.42
CA LYS A 88 -14.67 -5.20 0.12
C LYS A 88 -16.12 -4.76 0.10
N ASN A 89 -16.82 -4.96 1.22
CA ASN A 89 -18.13 -4.39 1.51
C ASN A 89 -17.98 -3.25 2.50
N PHE A 90 -18.71 -2.16 2.31
CA PHE A 90 -18.60 -0.94 3.14
C PHE A 90 -19.05 -1.12 4.61
N ASN A 91 -19.43 -2.32 5.01
CA ASN A 91 -19.73 -2.63 6.40
C ASN A 91 -18.42 -2.68 7.22
N VAL A 92 -18.01 -1.52 7.74
CA VAL A 92 -16.80 -1.31 8.54
C VAL A 92 -16.71 -2.15 9.82
N ASN A 93 -17.81 -2.77 10.24
CA ASN A 93 -17.84 -3.65 11.41
C ASN A 93 -17.52 -5.11 11.08
N ASP A 94 -17.48 -5.47 9.80
CA ASP A 94 -17.15 -6.82 9.33
C ASP A 94 -15.65 -6.94 9.03
N ASN A 95 -14.89 -7.28 10.07
CA ASN A 95 -13.45 -7.58 9.96
C ASN A 95 -13.19 -9.06 9.67
N SER A 96 -14.12 -9.78 9.04
CA SER A 96 -13.87 -11.15 8.62
C SER A 96 -12.76 -11.20 7.56
N PRO A 97 -11.91 -12.25 7.54
CA PRO A 97 -10.86 -12.39 6.53
C PRO A 97 -11.39 -12.36 5.08
N SER A 98 -12.64 -12.76 4.85
CA SER A 98 -13.27 -12.71 3.53
C SER A 98 -13.60 -11.30 3.05
N ASN A 99 -13.80 -10.35 3.97
CA ASN A 99 -14.15 -8.96 3.67
C ASN A 99 -12.94 -8.02 3.67
N LEU A 100 -11.80 -8.42 4.23
CA LEU A 100 -10.61 -7.58 4.38
C LEU A 100 -9.62 -7.78 3.22
N VAL A 101 -9.00 -6.68 2.78
CA VAL A 101 -7.96 -6.69 1.74
C VAL A 101 -6.86 -5.68 2.05
N ALA A 102 -5.64 -5.98 1.59
CA ALA A 102 -4.56 -4.98 1.55
C ALA A 102 -4.65 -4.21 0.22
N SER A 103 -4.76 -2.89 0.30
CA SER A 103 -4.93 -2.03 -0.87
C SER A 103 -3.91 -0.90 -0.87
N CYS A 104 -3.44 -0.47 -2.04
CA CYS A 104 -2.64 0.75 -2.10
C CYS A 104 -3.54 1.95 -1.81
N TYR A 105 -2.96 3.00 -1.23
CA TYR A 105 -3.70 4.22 -0.88
C TYR A 105 -4.51 4.76 -2.06
N PHE A 106 -3.94 4.75 -3.27
CA PHE A 106 -4.59 5.29 -4.46
C PHE A 106 -5.90 4.54 -4.80
N CYS A 107 -5.88 3.21 -4.73
CA CYS A 107 -7.08 2.40 -4.97
C CYS A 107 -8.10 2.54 -3.84
N ASN A 108 -7.65 2.50 -2.58
CA ASN A 108 -8.54 2.64 -1.42
C ASN A 108 -9.29 3.97 -1.45
N ASN A 109 -8.54 5.06 -1.63
CA ASN A 109 -9.08 6.41 -1.59
C ASN A 109 -9.99 6.71 -2.78
N ASP A 110 -9.67 6.19 -3.96
CA ASP A 110 -10.47 6.41 -5.18
C ASP A 110 -11.72 5.51 -5.22
N ARG A 111 -11.65 4.27 -4.73
CA ARG A 111 -12.84 3.43 -4.53
C ARG A 111 -13.78 4.05 -3.50
N SER A 112 -13.23 4.47 -2.36
CA SER A 112 -13.97 5.01 -1.22
C SER A 112 -15.19 4.12 -0.89
N ASN A 113 -16.33 4.71 -0.54
CA ASN A 113 -17.61 4.02 -0.41
C ASN A 113 -18.49 4.11 -1.66
N LEU A 114 -17.89 4.37 -2.83
CA LEU A 114 -18.61 4.74 -4.06
C LEU A 114 -18.87 3.55 -4.99
N ILE A 115 -17.92 2.63 -5.10
CA ILE A 115 -17.91 1.56 -6.10
C ILE A 115 -17.63 0.22 -5.40
N SER A 116 -18.38 -0.83 -5.74
CA SER A 116 -18.13 -2.17 -5.20
C SER A 116 -16.72 -2.66 -5.53
N ASP A 117 -16.18 -3.56 -4.71
CA ASP A 117 -14.83 -4.07 -4.88
C ASP A 117 -14.65 -4.74 -6.26
N VAL A 118 -15.64 -5.53 -6.70
CA VAL A 118 -15.63 -6.23 -7.99
C VAL A 118 -15.62 -5.27 -9.17
N ILE A 119 -16.49 -4.26 -9.19
CA ILE A 119 -16.52 -3.27 -10.28
C ILE A 119 -15.21 -2.49 -10.29
N TYR A 120 -14.78 -2.03 -9.12
CA TYR A 120 -13.57 -1.22 -9.02
C TYR A 120 -12.35 -1.99 -9.54
N LYS A 121 -12.16 -3.24 -9.06
CA LYS A 121 -11.05 -4.12 -9.47
C LYS A 121 -11.02 -4.37 -10.98
N ASN A 122 -12.18 -4.70 -11.56
CA ASN A 122 -12.26 -5.14 -12.96
C ASN A 122 -12.09 -4.00 -13.98
N TYR A 123 -12.47 -2.77 -13.61
CA TYR A 123 -12.43 -1.64 -14.53
C TYR A 123 -11.33 -0.63 -14.16
N LEU A 124 -11.45 0.02 -13.00
CA LEU A 124 -10.54 1.10 -12.59
C LEU A 124 -9.18 0.57 -12.09
N GLY A 125 -9.20 -0.53 -11.35
CA GLY A 125 -8.00 -1.21 -10.87
C GLY A 125 -7.11 -1.69 -12.02
N LYS A 126 -7.71 -2.28 -13.07
CA LYS A 126 -6.99 -2.69 -14.28
C LYS A 126 -6.33 -1.51 -14.98
N ALA A 127 -7.05 -0.41 -15.17
CA ALA A 127 -6.50 0.79 -15.80
C ALA A 127 -5.32 1.37 -14.98
N ARG A 128 -5.46 1.42 -13.64
CA ARG A 128 -4.36 1.88 -12.78
C ARG A 128 -3.13 0.96 -12.86
N ARG A 129 -3.33 -0.36 -12.95
CA ARG A 129 -2.23 -1.31 -13.14
C ARG A 129 -1.41 -0.95 -14.37
N SER A 130 -2.09 -0.79 -15.52
CA SER A 130 -1.45 -0.45 -16.78
C SER A 130 -0.69 0.87 -16.67
N ALA A 131 -1.34 1.92 -16.16
CA ALA A 131 -0.69 3.22 -16.01
C ALA A 131 0.56 3.18 -15.12
N PHE A 132 0.51 2.50 -13.98
CA PHE A 132 1.67 2.39 -13.09
C PHE A 132 2.79 1.55 -13.71
N GLN A 133 2.46 0.47 -14.41
CA GLN A 133 3.45 -0.35 -15.10
C GLN A 133 4.13 0.43 -16.23
N GLU A 134 3.35 1.12 -17.07
CA GLU A 134 3.88 1.94 -18.17
C GLU A 134 4.80 3.05 -17.66
N LEU A 135 4.44 3.73 -16.57
CA LEU A 135 5.31 4.72 -15.93
C LEU A 135 6.61 4.10 -15.43
N PHE A 136 6.53 2.94 -14.77
CA PHE A 136 7.70 2.22 -14.26
C PHE A 136 8.66 1.81 -15.37
N ASP A 137 8.12 1.22 -16.44
CA ASP A 137 8.89 0.76 -17.60
C ASP A 137 9.50 1.95 -18.35
N SER A 138 8.77 3.06 -18.51
CA SER A 138 9.26 4.26 -19.20
C SER A 138 10.46 4.93 -18.53
N LEU A 139 10.65 4.68 -17.22
CA LEU A 139 11.75 5.19 -16.43
C LEU A 139 12.93 4.21 -16.36
N ASN A 140 12.82 3.06 -17.04
CA ASN A 140 13.78 1.96 -16.99
C ASN A 140 14.06 1.51 -15.56
N PHE A 141 13.04 1.51 -14.71
CA PHE A 141 13.17 0.96 -13.37
C PHE A 141 13.24 -0.57 -13.43
N GLU A 142 14.07 -1.12 -12.56
CA GLU A 142 14.21 -2.56 -12.39
C GLU A 142 13.37 -3.01 -11.20
N GLN A 143 12.73 -4.16 -11.35
CA GLN A 143 12.06 -4.81 -10.24
C GLN A 143 13.11 -5.19 -9.19
N ARG A 144 12.92 -4.72 -7.96
CA ARG A 144 13.82 -5.00 -6.83
C ARG A 144 13.16 -5.95 -5.85
N ASP A 145 13.97 -6.75 -5.16
CA ASP A 145 13.53 -7.57 -4.04
C ASP A 145 13.46 -6.80 -2.72
N SER A 146 14.16 -5.68 -2.64
CA SER A 146 14.12 -4.76 -1.51
C SER A 146 12.87 -3.88 -1.50
N ILE A 147 12.50 -3.44 -0.29
CA ILE A 147 11.34 -2.57 -0.04
C ILE A 147 11.72 -1.52 1.01
N ARG A 148 10.88 -0.51 1.24
CA ARG A 148 11.15 0.59 2.20
C ARG A 148 10.11 0.61 3.31
N HIS A 149 10.53 1.03 4.51
CA HIS A 149 9.63 1.22 5.63
C HIS A 149 10.11 2.32 6.59
N HIS A 150 9.23 3.29 6.92
CA HIS A 150 9.58 4.45 7.75
C HIS A 150 10.16 4.14 9.14
N LEU A 151 9.78 3.02 9.76
CA LEU A 151 10.28 2.65 11.10
C LEU A 151 11.76 2.24 11.11
N LYS A 152 12.37 1.92 9.95
CA LYS A 152 13.78 1.51 9.88
C LYS A 152 14.73 2.61 10.38
N GLY A 153 14.38 3.87 10.16
CA GLY A 153 15.22 5.03 10.49
C GLY A 153 14.82 5.79 11.75
N GLN A 154 14.00 5.21 12.64
CA GLN A 154 13.45 5.88 13.84
C GLN A 154 14.12 5.47 15.16
N ASN A 155 15.34 4.91 15.11
CA ASN A 155 16.14 4.63 16.31
C ASN A 155 16.79 5.90 16.88
#